data_AF-A0AAW5XFB0-F1
#
_entry.id   AF-A0AAW5XFB0-F1
#
_cell.length_a   1.000
_cell.length_b   1.000
_cell.length_c   1.000
_cell.angle_alpha   90.00
_cell.angle_beta   90.00
_cell.angle_gamma   90.00
#
_symmetry.space_group_name_H-M   'P 1'
#
loop_
_entity.id
_entity.type
_entity.pdbx_description
1 polymer ?
#
loop_
_entity_poly.entity_id
_entity_poly.type
_entity_poly.pdbx_seq_one_letter_code
_entity_poly.pdbx_strand_id
1 'polypeptide(L)'
;MNILHFLLENTVFQNVLQDLQLNVLYIENGCTHQQTIENIHPKCMFIANSFEEGEVLFQRTKPHIVIMYVTDFSQIKYIKNMYNTQSTFIIIWDQQITSEFAEVLTLGIRNIVIAPVTPQMVLEEVNKSLYQLSLVRQVSLQQELLQTMFDFRNDLLFIVEDDEIVDCNTNFLEFFGYENLFAYREQHLVFAEHLIRENGYYSTTHDITWLDDTLSYDRRIKMSNYEGEVSTFLLRATPLPEDLSRFIVKCTEITELDEIYQEQERLAMIDSLTEIYNRLKFQKILEAEWDNAMRNNENIALILFDIDNFKAVNDTYGHDFGDLALIELAELMKSKVEQQHVFARWGGEEFIILVTNTVEKEAFQVAESLRFFIETKQFSGISKLTASFGVALYEKGITREELMQRADIALYEAKKNGKNQVCVYRKEKK
;
A
#
# COMPACT_ATOMS: atom_id res chain seq x y z
N MET A 1 18.69 4.47 -7.37
CA MET A 1 20.14 4.17 -7.31
C MET A 1 20.80 4.90 -6.13
N ASN A 2 20.32 4.70 -4.88
CA ASN A 2 20.94 5.35 -3.69
C ASN A 2 20.63 4.69 -2.32
N ILE A 3 19.92 3.55 -2.28
CA ILE A 3 19.78 2.76 -1.04
C ILE A 3 20.65 1.49 -1.13
N LEU A 4 20.68 0.84 -2.30
CA LEU A 4 21.55 -0.32 -2.55
C LEU A 4 23.04 0.04 -2.45
N HIS A 5 23.44 1.24 -2.92
CA HIS A 5 24.81 1.72 -2.81
C HIS A 5 25.17 2.11 -1.37
N PHE A 6 24.22 2.68 -0.62
CA PHE A 6 24.37 3.00 0.80
C PHE A 6 24.48 1.74 1.68
N LEU A 7 23.77 0.66 1.33
CA LEU A 7 23.84 -0.65 1.99
C LEU A 7 25.11 -1.43 1.64
N LEU A 8 25.65 -1.25 0.44
CA LEU A 8 26.90 -1.90 0.00
C LEU A 8 28.16 -1.18 0.50
N GLU A 9 28.12 0.14 0.72
CA GLU A 9 29.29 0.93 1.16
C GLU A 9 29.40 1.11 2.69
N ASN A 10 28.32 1.02 3.46
CA ASN A 10 28.40 1.13 4.92
C ASN A 10 28.67 -0.23 5.61
N THR A 11 29.96 -0.52 5.75
CA THR A 11 30.62 -0.91 7.01
C THR A 11 30.10 -2.06 7.89
N VAL A 12 29.13 -2.88 7.47
CA VAL A 12 28.78 -4.13 8.18
C VAL A 12 29.53 -5.35 7.59
N PHE A 13 29.99 -5.26 6.34
CA PHE A 13 30.37 -6.46 5.58
C PHE A 13 31.88 -6.74 5.41
N GLN A 14 32.78 -5.80 5.75
CA GLN A 14 34.22 -6.08 5.66
C GLN A 14 34.81 -6.78 6.90
N ASN A 15 34.08 -6.82 8.02
CA ASN A 15 34.56 -7.39 9.28
C ASN A 15 33.87 -8.71 9.68
N VAL A 16 33.11 -9.35 8.80
CA VAL A 16 32.27 -10.52 9.18
C VAL A 16 33.08 -11.66 9.82
N LEU A 17 34.34 -11.91 9.41
CA LEU A 17 35.20 -12.88 10.10
C LEU A 17 35.69 -12.42 11.49
N GLN A 18 35.84 -11.12 11.73
CA GLN A 18 36.22 -10.55 13.04
C GLN A 18 35.02 -10.35 13.99
N ASP A 19 33.81 -10.19 13.44
CA ASP A 19 32.57 -9.96 14.19
C ASP A 19 31.84 -11.27 14.58
N LEU A 20 32.12 -12.37 13.90
CA LEU A 20 31.59 -13.69 14.26
C LEU A 20 32.20 -14.17 15.58
N GLN A 21 31.40 -14.12 16.65
CA GLN A 21 31.75 -14.68 17.98
C GLN A 21 31.79 -16.22 17.93
N LEU A 22 32.84 -16.78 17.35
CA LEU A 22 33.06 -18.23 17.29
C LEU A 22 33.89 -18.69 18.49
N ASN A 23 33.35 -19.66 19.22
CA ASN A 23 34.02 -20.35 20.32
C ASN A 23 34.76 -21.57 19.77
N VAL A 24 36.08 -21.61 19.97
CA VAL A 24 36.93 -22.75 19.55
C VAL A 24 37.40 -23.49 20.79
N LEU A 25 37.25 -24.81 20.80
CA LEU A 25 37.80 -25.70 21.83
C LEU A 25 38.95 -26.52 21.23
N TYR A 26 40.15 -26.38 21.78
CA TYR A 26 41.31 -27.19 21.44
C TYR A 26 41.56 -28.24 22.52
N ILE A 27 41.81 -29.48 22.12
CA ILE A 27 42.05 -30.62 23.02
C ILE A 27 43.32 -31.34 22.56
N GLU A 28 44.32 -31.39 23.44
CA GLU A 28 45.55 -32.15 23.25
C GLU A 28 45.96 -32.79 24.58
N ASN A 29 46.52 -34.01 24.55
CA ASN A 29 47.18 -34.58 25.72
C ASN A 29 48.60 -34.01 25.82
N GLY A 30 48.80 -33.02 26.69
CA GLY A 30 50.07 -32.28 26.82
C GLY A 30 50.01 -30.88 26.17
N CYS A 31 51.18 -30.28 25.90
CA CYS A 31 51.31 -28.88 25.45
C CYS A 31 52.19 -28.77 24.19
N THR A 32 52.30 -29.84 23.39
CA THR A 32 53.34 -29.95 22.37
C THR A 32 53.05 -29.12 21.13
N HIS A 33 51.76 -28.97 20.75
CA HIS A 33 51.37 -28.27 19.52
C HIS A 33 50.58 -26.98 19.77
N GLN A 34 50.41 -26.57 21.04
CA GLN A 34 49.61 -25.41 21.44
C GLN A 34 50.00 -24.10 20.72
N GLN A 35 51.29 -23.86 20.49
CA GLN A 35 51.81 -22.66 19.78
C GLN A 35 51.34 -22.55 18.32
N THR A 36 51.00 -23.68 17.68
CA THR A 36 50.47 -23.70 16.31
C THR A 36 49.09 -23.06 16.25
N ILE A 37 48.30 -23.23 17.31
CA ILE A 37 46.89 -22.85 17.37
C ILE A 37 46.73 -21.44 17.95
N GLU A 38 47.67 -20.98 18.78
CA GLU A 38 47.71 -19.60 19.27
C GLU A 38 47.71 -18.55 18.13
N ASN A 39 48.23 -18.91 16.95
CA ASN A 39 48.22 -18.05 15.75
C ASN A 39 46.84 -17.93 15.07
N ILE A 40 45.84 -18.71 15.48
CA ILE A 40 44.50 -18.73 14.88
C ILE A 40 43.64 -17.54 15.35
N HIS A 41 44.07 -16.82 16.41
CA HIS A 41 43.43 -15.62 16.97
C HIS A 41 41.87 -15.60 16.93
N PRO A 42 41.16 -16.63 17.41
CA PRO A 42 39.71 -16.54 17.58
C PRO A 42 39.36 -15.60 18.74
N LYS A 43 38.14 -15.04 18.73
CA LYS A 43 37.67 -14.13 19.79
C LYS A 43 37.58 -14.79 21.17
N CYS A 44 37.30 -16.11 21.22
CA CYS A 44 37.39 -16.95 22.43
C CYS A 44 37.98 -18.34 22.09
N MET A 45 39.12 -18.67 22.70
CA MET A 45 39.75 -19.99 22.62
C MET A 45 39.71 -20.66 23.99
N PHE A 46 39.21 -21.89 24.03
CA PHE A 46 39.27 -22.77 25.18
C PHE A 46 40.30 -23.86 24.89
N ILE A 47 41.24 -24.08 25.79
CA ILE A 47 42.30 -25.08 25.64
C ILE A 47 42.14 -26.09 26.77
N ALA A 48 42.06 -27.37 26.41
CA ALA A 48 42.05 -28.49 27.32
C ALA A 48 43.35 -29.29 27.17
N ASN A 49 44.03 -29.54 28.29
CA ASN A 49 45.31 -30.27 28.32
C ASN A 49 45.11 -31.79 28.49
N SER A 50 43.85 -32.23 28.53
CA SER A 50 43.45 -33.64 28.53
C SER A 50 42.08 -33.80 27.88
N PHE A 51 41.79 -34.98 27.35
CA PHE A 51 40.47 -35.28 26.75
C PHE A 51 39.33 -35.30 27.79
N GLU A 52 39.61 -35.65 29.05
CA GLU A 52 38.65 -35.57 30.15
C GLU A 52 38.26 -34.12 30.46
N GLU A 53 39.23 -33.21 30.51
CA GLU A 53 39.00 -31.78 30.65
C GLU A 53 38.26 -31.21 29.42
N GLY A 54 38.62 -31.69 28.23
CA GLY A 54 37.98 -31.33 26.96
C GLY A 54 36.48 -31.64 26.95
N GLU A 55 36.08 -32.81 27.44
CA GLU A 55 34.67 -33.21 27.53
C GLU A 55 33.88 -32.30 28.48
N VAL A 56 34.46 -31.91 29.61
CA VAL A 56 33.83 -30.98 30.56
C VAL A 56 33.69 -29.58 29.95
N LEU A 57 34.74 -29.08 29.29
CA LEU A 57 34.71 -27.77 28.63
C LEU A 57 33.74 -27.75 27.46
N PHE A 58 33.65 -28.83 26.68
CA PHE A 58 32.70 -28.97 25.59
C PHE A 58 31.25 -28.79 26.06
N GLN A 59 30.87 -29.47 27.15
CA GLN A 59 29.52 -29.36 27.73
C GLN A 59 29.20 -27.95 28.25
N ARG A 60 30.19 -27.26 28.82
CA ARG A 60 30.02 -25.92 29.40
C ARG A 60 29.99 -24.81 28.35
N THR A 61 30.84 -24.90 27.34
CA THR A 61 31.11 -23.80 26.40
C THR A 61 30.34 -23.92 25.09
N LYS A 62 29.82 -25.12 24.78
CA LYS A 62 29.12 -25.44 23.52
C LYS A 62 29.84 -24.83 22.31
N PRO A 63 31.09 -25.25 22.05
CA PRO A 63 31.94 -24.62 21.06
C PRO A 63 31.39 -24.83 19.65
N HIS A 64 31.65 -23.88 18.75
CA HIS A 64 31.29 -23.99 17.34
C HIS A 64 32.29 -24.87 16.59
N ILE A 65 33.55 -24.89 17.04
CA ILE A 65 34.62 -25.71 16.49
C ILE A 65 35.33 -26.45 17.61
N VAL A 66 35.56 -27.74 17.40
CA VAL A 66 36.37 -28.59 18.28
C VAL A 66 37.56 -29.12 17.50
N ILE A 67 38.77 -28.78 17.94
CA ILE A 67 40.02 -29.27 17.35
C ILE A 67 40.60 -30.30 18.31
N MET A 68 40.82 -31.53 17.84
CA MET A 68 41.27 -32.64 18.66
C MET A 68 42.56 -33.23 18.11
N TYR A 69 43.62 -33.21 18.90
CA TYR A 69 44.90 -33.81 18.54
C TYR A 69 44.96 -35.25 19.06
N VAL A 70 44.79 -36.21 18.16
CA VAL A 70 44.67 -37.64 18.48
C VAL A 70 46.03 -38.31 18.37
N THR A 71 46.57 -38.73 19.51
CA THR A 71 47.85 -39.44 19.69
C THR A 71 47.71 -40.86 20.21
N ASP A 72 46.52 -41.27 20.68
CA ASP A 72 46.26 -42.62 21.20
C ASP A 72 44.84 -43.08 20.81
N PHE A 73 44.69 -44.36 20.45
CA PHE A 73 43.41 -45.00 20.14
C PHE A 73 42.41 -44.92 21.31
N SER A 74 42.88 -44.84 22.57
CA SER A 74 42.01 -44.66 23.74
C SER A 74 41.18 -43.36 23.67
N GLN A 75 41.66 -42.35 22.93
CA GLN A 75 41.02 -41.04 22.80
C GLN A 75 39.76 -41.06 21.90
N ILE A 76 39.60 -42.09 21.07
CA ILE A 76 38.45 -42.23 20.15
C ILE A 76 37.13 -42.30 20.91
N LYS A 77 37.14 -42.85 22.13
CA LYS A 77 35.97 -42.87 23.00
C LYS A 77 35.44 -41.46 23.29
N TYR A 78 36.33 -40.49 23.50
CA TYR A 78 35.95 -39.11 23.78
C TYR A 78 35.42 -38.40 22.52
N ILE A 79 35.99 -38.69 21.34
CA ILE A 79 35.45 -38.20 20.06
C ILE A 79 34.00 -38.68 19.90
N LYS A 80 33.74 -39.97 20.12
CA LYS A 80 32.39 -40.55 20.04
C LYS A 80 31.42 -39.95 21.05
N ASN A 81 31.87 -39.68 22.28
CA ASN A 81 31.04 -39.09 23.32
C ASN A 81 30.66 -37.63 23.03
N MET A 82 31.60 -36.84 22.49
CA MET A 82 31.37 -35.42 22.24
C MET A 82 30.72 -35.14 20.89
N TYR A 83 30.86 -36.05 19.92
CA TYR A 83 30.39 -35.83 18.55
C TYR A 83 28.92 -35.43 18.50
N ASN A 84 28.64 -34.30 17.84
CA ASN A 84 27.30 -33.80 17.57
C ASN A 84 27.27 -33.12 16.19
N THR A 85 26.07 -32.79 15.70
CA THR A 85 25.89 -32.09 14.42
C THR A 85 25.93 -30.56 14.51
N GLN A 86 26.02 -30.00 15.73
CA GLN A 86 25.98 -28.55 16.00
C GLN A 86 27.39 -27.91 15.98
N SER A 87 28.42 -28.70 16.26
CA SER A 87 29.82 -28.30 16.32
C SER A 87 30.59 -28.91 15.15
N THR A 88 31.51 -28.15 14.56
CA THR A 88 32.43 -28.67 13.55
C THR A 88 33.64 -29.32 14.23
N PHE A 89 33.87 -30.60 13.96
CA PHE A 89 35.00 -31.35 14.52
C PHE A 89 36.16 -31.40 13.52
N ILE A 90 37.33 -30.96 13.96
CA ILE A 90 38.59 -31.04 13.21
C ILE A 90 39.50 -32.01 13.96
N ILE A 91 39.80 -33.14 13.32
CA ILE A 91 40.62 -34.19 13.93
C ILE A 91 42.01 -34.14 13.33
N ILE A 92 43.00 -33.93 14.18
CA ILE A 92 44.41 -34.03 13.82
C ILE A 92 44.85 -35.44 14.20
N TRP A 93 45.07 -36.27 13.20
CA TRP A 93 45.42 -37.67 13.34
C TRP A 93 46.93 -37.85 13.18
N ASP A 94 47.65 -37.89 14.30
CA ASP A 94 49.09 -38.12 14.35
C ASP A 94 49.42 -39.59 14.69
N GLN A 95 48.80 -40.52 13.96
CA GLN A 95 48.95 -41.97 14.13
C GLN A 95 48.94 -42.69 12.77
N GLN A 96 49.33 -43.97 12.75
CA GLN A 96 49.15 -44.80 11.56
C GLN A 96 47.67 -44.97 11.22
N ILE A 97 47.36 -45.04 9.93
CA ILE A 97 45.98 -45.29 9.47
C ILE A 97 45.65 -46.76 9.74
N THR A 98 44.72 -47.01 10.66
CA THR A 98 44.27 -48.35 11.08
C THR A 98 42.75 -48.48 11.01
N SER A 99 42.20 -49.63 11.43
CA SER A 99 40.75 -49.84 11.56
C SER A 99 40.04 -48.76 12.38
N GLU A 100 40.72 -48.26 13.40
CA GLU A 100 40.29 -47.23 14.33
C GLU A 100 40.09 -45.87 13.64
N PHE A 101 40.86 -45.59 12.58
CA PHE A 101 40.66 -44.40 11.73
C PHE A 101 39.34 -44.49 10.95
N ALA A 102 38.99 -45.68 10.46
CA ALA A 102 37.73 -45.90 9.76
C ALA A 102 36.53 -45.66 10.70
N GLU A 103 36.66 -45.98 11.99
CA GLU A 103 35.61 -45.69 12.97
C GLU A 103 35.33 -44.18 13.10
N VAL A 104 36.37 -43.35 13.07
CA VAL A 104 36.21 -41.89 13.09
C VAL A 104 35.49 -41.39 11.83
N LEU A 105 35.84 -41.94 10.66
CA LEU A 105 35.16 -41.61 9.40
C LEU A 105 33.69 -42.02 9.41
N THR A 106 33.34 -43.15 10.06
CA THR A 106 31.93 -43.57 10.17
C THR A 106 31.06 -42.63 11.00
N LEU A 107 31.65 -41.77 11.84
CA LEU A 107 30.92 -40.73 12.55
C LEU A 107 30.47 -39.60 11.60
N GLY A 108 31.04 -39.49 10.39
CA GLY A 108 30.73 -38.43 9.43
C GLY A 108 31.66 -37.22 9.52
N ILE A 109 32.70 -37.29 10.35
CA ILE A 109 33.72 -36.23 10.48
C ILE A 109 34.61 -36.26 9.23
N ARG A 110 34.62 -35.16 8.48
CA ARG A 110 35.38 -35.05 7.21
C ARG A 110 36.59 -34.12 7.30
N ASN A 111 36.63 -33.24 8.29
CA ASN A 111 37.72 -32.30 8.52
C ASN A 111 38.83 -33.02 9.30
N ILE A 112 39.68 -33.77 8.59
CA ILE A 112 40.75 -34.57 9.19
C ILE A 112 42.10 -34.20 8.58
N VAL A 113 43.09 -33.95 9.44
CA VAL A 113 44.49 -33.71 9.07
C VAL A 113 45.30 -34.94 9.44
N ILE A 114 45.98 -35.57 8.48
CA ILE A 114 46.72 -36.83 8.67
C ILE A 114 48.23 -36.57 8.69
N ALA A 115 48.99 -37.37 9.45
CA ALA A 115 50.45 -37.31 9.53
C ALA A 115 51.18 -37.45 8.17
N PRO A 116 52.33 -36.76 7.97
CA PRO A 116 53.01 -35.90 8.93
C PRO A 116 52.27 -34.57 9.13
N VAL A 117 51.87 -34.28 10.38
CA VAL A 117 51.09 -33.11 10.72
C VAL A 117 52.01 -31.90 10.73
N THR A 118 51.77 -30.94 9.85
CA THR A 118 52.46 -29.65 9.89
C THR A 118 51.54 -28.57 10.48
N PRO A 119 52.10 -27.57 11.20
CA PRO A 119 51.34 -26.44 11.68
C PRO A 119 50.49 -25.75 10.62
N GLN A 120 51.02 -25.68 9.39
CA GLN A 120 50.35 -25.07 8.26
C GLN A 120 49.12 -25.86 7.78
N MET A 121 49.19 -27.19 7.73
CA MET A 121 48.05 -28.03 7.33
C MET A 121 46.90 -27.93 8.34
N VAL A 122 47.22 -27.88 9.63
CA VAL A 122 46.23 -27.66 10.69
C VAL A 122 45.58 -26.29 10.52
N LEU A 123 46.39 -25.24 10.31
CA LEU A 123 45.90 -23.88 10.11
C LEU A 123 45.01 -23.76 8.86
N GLU A 124 45.39 -24.38 7.75
CA GLU A 124 44.61 -24.39 6.51
C GLU A 124 43.24 -25.05 6.70
N GLU A 125 43.18 -26.21 7.37
CA GLU A 125 41.90 -26.92 7.60
C GLU A 125 41.00 -26.16 8.59
N VAL A 126 41.59 -25.55 9.62
CA VAL A 126 40.86 -24.68 10.55
C VAL A 126 40.30 -23.45 9.85
N ASN A 127 41.11 -22.75 9.06
CA ASN A 127 40.67 -21.58 8.30
C ASN A 127 39.57 -21.91 7.30
N LYS A 128 39.69 -23.04 6.59
CA LYS A 128 38.65 -23.53 5.68
C LYS A 128 37.33 -23.81 6.40
N SER A 129 37.39 -24.47 7.55
CA SER A 129 36.20 -24.78 8.37
C SER A 129 35.55 -23.52 8.94
N LEU A 130 36.36 -22.57 9.43
CA LEU A 130 35.91 -21.25 9.88
C LEU A 130 35.21 -20.48 8.77
N TYR A 131 35.81 -20.46 7.57
CA TYR A 131 35.23 -19.79 6.41
C TYR A 131 33.88 -20.38 6.02
N GLN A 132 33.75 -21.71 5.97
CA GLN A 132 32.47 -22.37 5.67
C GLN A 132 31.38 -22.04 6.69
N LEU A 133 31.69 -22.12 7.99
CA LEU A 133 30.76 -21.74 9.05
C LEU A 133 30.36 -20.26 8.97
N SER A 134 31.31 -19.37 8.65
CA SER A 134 31.02 -17.95 8.48
C SER A 134 30.04 -17.69 7.35
N LEU A 135 30.20 -18.40 6.22
CA LEU A 135 29.34 -18.26 5.06
C LEU A 135 27.92 -18.76 5.35
N VAL A 136 27.78 -19.94 5.95
CA VAL A 136 26.46 -20.49 6.34
C VAL A 136 25.75 -19.55 7.30
N ARG A 137 26.45 -19.02 8.31
CA ARG A 137 25.87 -18.10 9.28
C ARG A 137 25.49 -16.76 8.64
N GLN A 138 26.30 -16.25 7.71
CA GLN A 138 25.98 -15.02 6.97
C GLN A 138 24.71 -15.19 6.14
N VAL A 139 24.55 -16.31 5.43
CA VAL A 139 23.34 -16.60 4.66
C VAL A 139 22.13 -16.69 5.59
N SER A 140 22.25 -17.39 6.72
CA SER A 140 21.17 -17.49 7.71
C SER A 140 20.75 -16.13 8.27
N LEU A 141 21.72 -15.27 8.62
CA LEU A 141 21.45 -13.91 9.10
C LEU A 141 20.78 -13.04 8.02
N GLN A 142 21.21 -13.17 6.76
CA GLN A 142 20.58 -12.47 5.65
C GLN A 142 19.12 -12.91 5.46
N GLN A 143 18.84 -14.22 5.56
CA GLN A 143 17.47 -14.74 5.49
C GLN A 143 16.61 -14.21 6.64
N GLU A 144 17.11 -14.22 7.86
CA GLU A 144 16.39 -13.76 9.06
C GLU A 144 16.08 -12.25 9.00
N LEU A 145 17.04 -11.45 8.53
CA LEU A 145 16.85 -10.01 8.29
C LEU A 145 15.81 -9.75 7.18
N LEU A 146 15.87 -10.48 6.06
CA LEU A 146 14.92 -10.35 4.97
C LEU A 146 13.50 -10.72 5.44
N GLN A 147 13.34 -11.81 6.18
CA GLN A 147 12.06 -12.22 6.73
C GLN A 147 11.52 -11.18 7.71
N THR A 148 12.37 -10.68 8.61
CA THR A 148 11.99 -9.60 9.53
C THR A 148 11.55 -8.36 8.76
N MET A 149 12.26 -7.95 7.69
CA MET A 149 11.86 -6.82 6.84
C MET A 149 10.57 -7.06 6.06
N PHE A 150 10.31 -8.30 5.66
CA PHE A 150 9.10 -8.70 4.92
C PHE A 150 7.85 -8.67 5.81
N ASP A 151 8.03 -8.98 7.10
CA ASP A 151 6.99 -8.84 8.13
C ASP A 151 6.98 -7.42 8.76
N PHE A 152 8.01 -6.60 8.51
CA PHE A 152 8.13 -5.24 9.01
C PHE A 152 7.23 -4.28 8.21
N ARG A 153 6.11 -3.91 8.85
CA ARG A 153 4.92 -3.15 8.38
C ARG A 153 3.74 -4.07 8.14
N ASN A 154 2.55 -3.66 8.58
CA ASN A 154 1.25 -4.33 8.39
C ASN A 154 0.79 -4.37 6.91
N ASP A 155 1.71 -4.28 5.95
CA ASP A 155 1.43 -4.51 4.55
C ASP A 155 1.17 -6.01 4.33
N LEU A 156 0.14 -6.34 3.54
CA LEU A 156 -0.09 -7.72 3.10
C LEU A 156 0.73 -7.92 1.83
N LEU A 157 1.65 -8.88 1.85
CA LEU A 157 2.53 -9.19 0.74
C LEU A 157 2.33 -10.63 0.32
N PHE A 158 2.18 -10.85 -0.98
CA PHE A 158 2.03 -12.18 -1.54
C PHE A 158 2.52 -12.25 -2.97
N ILE A 159 2.92 -13.45 -3.38
CA ILE A 159 3.42 -13.76 -4.73
C ILE A 159 2.33 -14.50 -5.47
N VAL A 160 2.04 -14.09 -6.70
CA VAL A 160 1.04 -14.71 -7.58
C VAL A 160 1.71 -15.28 -8.82
N GLU A 161 1.31 -16.49 -9.20
CA GLU A 161 1.65 -17.16 -10.46
C GLU A 161 0.37 -17.77 -11.02
N ASP A 162 0.01 -17.45 -12.28
CA ASP A 162 -1.22 -17.92 -12.92
C ASP A 162 -2.51 -17.70 -12.08
N ASP A 163 -2.65 -16.52 -11.47
CA ASP A 163 -3.71 -16.13 -10.52
C ASP A 163 -3.74 -16.90 -9.18
N GLU A 164 -2.82 -17.83 -8.94
CA GLU A 164 -2.67 -18.55 -7.67
C GLU A 164 -1.63 -17.89 -6.76
N ILE A 165 -1.93 -17.78 -5.47
CA ILE A 165 -1.00 -17.23 -4.48
C ILE A 165 0.07 -18.26 -4.14
N VAL A 166 1.29 -18.12 -4.66
CA VAL A 166 2.43 -19.05 -4.47
C VAL A 166 3.09 -18.91 -3.10
N ASP A 167 3.16 -17.69 -2.56
CA ASP A 167 3.81 -17.40 -1.29
C ASP A 167 3.22 -16.13 -0.65
N CYS A 168 3.37 -15.93 0.66
CA CYS A 168 2.86 -14.75 1.36
C CYS A 168 3.60 -14.45 2.68
N ASN A 169 3.51 -13.21 3.16
CA ASN A 169 4.03 -12.84 4.47
C ASN A 169 3.10 -13.26 5.61
N THR A 170 3.60 -13.19 6.84
CA THR A 170 2.84 -13.57 8.03
C THR A 170 1.61 -12.69 8.20
N ASN A 171 1.75 -11.38 7.92
CA ASN A 171 0.65 -10.41 8.03
C ASN A 171 -0.54 -10.74 7.12
N PHE A 172 -0.29 -11.27 5.91
CA PHE A 172 -1.35 -11.75 5.01
C PHE A 172 -2.17 -12.87 5.67
N LEU A 173 -1.49 -13.86 6.25
CA LEU A 173 -2.13 -14.99 6.91
C LEU A 173 -2.89 -14.57 8.17
N GLU A 174 -2.30 -13.70 8.98
CA GLU A 174 -2.94 -13.15 10.18
C GLU A 174 -4.19 -12.34 9.84
N PHE A 175 -4.15 -11.52 8.78
CA PHE A 175 -5.30 -10.73 8.33
C PHE A 175 -6.50 -11.61 7.95
N PHE A 176 -6.25 -12.73 7.29
CA PHE A 176 -7.29 -13.70 6.90
C PHE A 176 -7.55 -14.79 7.94
N GLY A 177 -6.81 -14.82 9.06
CA GLY A 177 -7.02 -15.76 10.16
C GLY A 177 -6.55 -17.19 9.91
N TYR A 178 -5.51 -17.38 9.11
CA TYR A 178 -4.96 -18.70 8.76
C TYR A 178 -3.59 -18.95 9.40
N GLU A 179 -3.32 -20.21 9.77
CA GLU A 179 -2.02 -20.60 10.36
C GLU A 179 -0.90 -20.74 9.32
N ASN A 180 -1.25 -21.06 8.07
CA ASN A 180 -0.30 -21.28 6.99
C ASN A 180 -0.99 -21.16 5.62
N LEU A 181 -0.20 -21.00 4.57
CA LEU A 181 -0.68 -20.84 3.20
C LEU A 181 -1.44 -22.06 2.67
N PHE A 182 -1.13 -23.26 3.14
CA PHE A 182 -1.83 -24.47 2.73
C PHE A 182 -3.31 -24.43 3.19
N ALA A 183 -3.56 -24.09 4.46
CA ALA A 183 -4.90 -23.94 5.00
C ALA A 183 -5.70 -22.83 4.30
N TYR A 184 -5.04 -21.74 3.91
CA TYR A 184 -5.67 -20.66 3.12
C TYR A 184 -6.13 -21.17 1.76
N ARG A 185 -5.26 -21.86 1.01
CA ARG A 185 -5.58 -22.37 -0.35
C ARG A 185 -6.65 -23.45 -0.40
N GLU A 186 -6.92 -24.16 0.70
CA GLU A 186 -8.05 -25.10 0.74
C GLU A 186 -9.41 -24.41 0.66
N GLN A 187 -9.49 -23.15 1.11
CA GLN A 187 -10.73 -22.37 1.14
C GLN A 187 -10.79 -21.33 0.03
N HIS A 188 -9.63 -20.89 -0.46
CA HIS A 188 -9.50 -19.74 -1.34
C HIS A 188 -8.76 -20.08 -2.63
N LEU A 189 -9.43 -19.89 -3.77
CA LEU A 189 -8.89 -20.19 -5.10
C LEU A 189 -8.23 -18.97 -5.75
N VAL A 190 -8.80 -17.78 -5.53
CA VAL A 190 -8.33 -16.53 -6.16
C VAL A 190 -8.41 -15.39 -5.17
N PHE A 191 -7.36 -14.56 -5.12
CA PHE A 191 -7.32 -13.38 -4.23
C PHE A 191 -8.53 -12.45 -4.44
N ALA A 192 -9.00 -12.33 -5.68
CA ALA A 192 -10.10 -11.45 -6.07
C ALA A 192 -11.42 -11.69 -5.33
N GLU A 193 -11.63 -12.86 -4.71
CA GLU A 193 -12.86 -13.17 -3.97
C GLU A 193 -12.98 -12.41 -2.63
N HIS A 194 -11.87 -11.88 -2.12
CA HIS A 194 -11.86 -11.03 -0.92
C HIS A 194 -12.28 -9.59 -1.21
N LEU A 195 -12.42 -9.20 -2.49
CA LEU A 195 -12.71 -7.83 -2.88
C LEU A 195 -14.20 -7.49 -2.69
N ILE A 196 -14.47 -6.52 -1.83
CA ILE A 196 -15.82 -6.02 -1.58
C ILE A 196 -16.25 -5.07 -2.71
N ARG A 197 -17.45 -5.29 -3.25
CA ARG A 197 -18.05 -4.44 -4.28
C ARG A 197 -18.67 -3.19 -3.65
N GLU A 198 -18.03 -2.05 -3.84
CA GLU A 198 -18.52 -0.74 -3.38
C GLU A 198 -18.16 0.36 -4.39
N ASN A 199 -19.05 1.34 -4.58
CA ASN A 199 -18.83 2.44 -5.53
C ASN A 199 -17.56 3.23 -5.19
N GLY A 200 -16.70 3.45 -6.18
CA GLY A 200 -15.43 4.18 -6.02
C GLY A 200 -14.23 3.30 -5.64
N TYR A 201 -14.46 2.02 -5.35
CA TYR A 201 -13.42 1.02 -5.13
C TYR A 201 -13.38 0.03 -6.29
N TYR A 202 -12.19 -0.50 -6.56
CA TYR A 202 -11.99 -1.50 -7.57
C TYR A 202 -12.65 -2.82 -7.16
N SER A 203 -13.39 -3.38 -8.11
CA SER A 203 -13.89 -4.75 -8.04
C SER A 203 -13.80 -5.36 -9.44
N THR A 204 -13.62 -6.68 -9.51
CA THR A 204 -13.40 -7.37 -10.78
C THR A 204 -14.58 -7.17 -11.74
N THR A 205 -14.29 -6.67 -12.93
CA THR A 205 -15.20 -6.66 -14.09
C THR A 205 -14.94 -7.90 -14.96
N HIS A 206 -15.87 -8.26 -15.85
CA HIS A 206 -15.80 -9.52 -16.60
C HIS A 206 -14.71 -9.54 -17.71
N ASP A 207 -14.06 -8.41 -18.01
CA ASP A 207 -13.30 -8.24 -19.25
C ASP A 207 -11.77 -8.31 -19.08
N ILE A 208 -11.23 -8.13 -17.87
CA ILE A 208 -9.77 -8.09 -17.61
C ILE A 208 -9.48 -8.75 -16.25
N THR A 209 -8.40 -9.53 -16.15
CA THR A 209 -7.96 -10.09 -14.86
C THR A 209 -7.56 -8.97 -13.90
N TRP A 210 -7.80 -9.15 -12.61
CA TRP A 210 -7.45 -8.13 -11.60
C TRP A 210 -5.95 -7.82 -11.61
N LEU A 211 -5.12 -8.81 -11.95
CA LEU A 211 -3.67 -8.69 -12.01
C LEU A 211 -3.22 -7.80 -13.17
N ASP A 212 -3.74 -8.01 -14.38
CA ASP A 212 -3.42 -7.19 -15.56
C ASP A 212 -3.77 -5.71 -15.35
N ASP A 213 -4.91 -5.47 -14.69
CA ASP A 213 -5.36 -4.12 -14.40
C ASP A 213 -4.51 -3.44 -13.32
N THR A 214 -4.09 -4.20 -12.30
CA THR A 214 -3.23 -3.72 -11.21
C THR A 214 -1.79 -3.47 -11.69
N LEU A 215 -1.31 -4.19 -12.71
CA LEU A 215 -0.02 -3.93 -13.35
C LEU A 215 0.03 -2.59 -14.08
N SER A 216 -1.12 -2.15 -14.60
CA SER A 216 -1.24 -0.90 -15.34
C SER A 216 -1.43 0.30 -14.40
N TYR A 217 -2.10 0.09 -13.27
CA TYR A 217 -2.51 1.16 -12.37
C TYR A 217 -2.63 0.68 -10.92
N ASP A 218 -2.25 1.52 -9.96
CA ASP A 218 -2.57 1.27 -8.56
C ASP A 218 -4.09 1.24 -8.36
N ARG A 219 -4.59 0.29 -7.56
CA ARG A 219 -6.03 0.09 -7.32
C ARG A 219 -6.38 0.27 -5.85
N ARG A 220 -7.44 1.03 -5.57
CA ARG A 220 -8.04 1.08 -4.23
C ARG A 220 -9.07 -0.02 -4.11
N ILE A 221 -8.91 -0.90 -3.14
CA ILE A 221 -9.80 -2.04 -2.89
C ILE A 221 -10.30 -1.99 -1.44
N LYS A 222 -11.42 -2.66 -1.18
CA LYS A 222 -11.90 -2.94 0.17
C LYS A 222 -11.91 -4.43 0.42
N MET A 223 -11.46 -4.81 1.61
CA MET A 223 -11.43 -6.20 2.06
C MET A 223 -11.82 -6.25 3.53
N SER A 224 -12.36 -7.40 3.96
CA SER A 224 -12.61 -7.67 5.37
C SER A 224 -11.56 -8.61 5.95
N ASN A 225 -11.13 -8.35 7.19
CA ASN A 225 -10.34 -9.32 7.96
C ASN A 225 -11.21 -10.51 8.40
N TYR A 226 -10.59 -11.49 9.07
CA TYR A 226 -11.30 -12.68 9.59
C TYR A 226 -12.37 -12.37 10.65
N GLU A 227 -12.30 -11.21 11.31
CA GLU A 227 -13.29 -10.73 12.28
C GLU A 227 -14.47 -10.00 11.62
N GLY A 228 -14.38 -9.73 10.31
CA GLY A 228 -15.39 -9.02 9.52
C GLY A 228 -15.23 -7.50 9.50
N GLU A 229 -14.14 -6.96 10.04
CA GLU A 229 -13.82 -5.53 9.97
C GLU A 229 -13.35 -5.18 8.55
N VAL A 230 -13.93 -4.11 7.99
CA VAL A 230 -13.65 -3.68 6.61
C VAL A 230 -12.62 -2.57 6.61
N SER A 231 -11.53 -2.80 5.87
CA SER A 231 -10.46 -1.82 5.66
C SER A 231 -10.24 -1.54 4.19
N THR A 232 -9.71 -0.35 3.89
CA THR A 232 -9.37 0.08 2.54
C THR A 232 -7.87 -0.16 2.30
N PHE A 233 -7.53 -0.77 1.16
CA PHE A 233 -6.15 -1.04 0.78
C PHE A 233 -5.81 -0.43 -0.58
N LEU A 234 -4.55 -0.02 -0.72
CA LEU A 234 -3.92 0.26 -1.99
C LEU A 234 -3.21 -1.00 -2.48
N LEU A 235 -3.71 -1.55 -3.58
CA LEU A 235 -3.20 -2.73 -4.25
C LEU A 235 -2.21 -2.30 -5.35
N ARG A 236 -1.01 -2.89 -5.31
CA ARG A 236 0.02 -2.74 -6.33
C ARG A 236 0.63 -4.09 -6.66
N ALA A 237 0.81 -4.36 -7.95
CA ALA A 237 1.48 -5.56 -8.45
C ALA A 237 2.75 -5.17 -9.20
N THR A 238 3.80 -5.99 -9.12
CA THR A 238 5.04 -5.80 -9.88
C THR A 238 5.62 -7.15 -10.24
N PRO A 239 6.02 -7.39 -11.51
CA PRO A 239 6.65 -8.66 -11.89
C PRO A 239 8.00 -8.84 -11.20
N LEU A 240 8.40 -10.08 -10.95
CA LEU A 240 9.76 -10.35 -10.48
C LEU A 240 10.78 -10.05 -11.60
N PRO A 241 11.96 -9.47 -11.27
CA PRO A 241 12.93 -9.05 -12.29
C PRO A 241 13.48 -10.17 -13.17
N GLU A 242 13.61 -11.38 -12.63
CA GLU A 242 14.20 -12.55 -13.32
C GLU A 242 13.16 -13.60 -13.72
N ASP A 243 11.92 -13.45 -13.25
CA ASP A 243 10.84 -14.42 -13.48
C ASP A 243 9.52 -13.69 -13.77
N LEU A 244 9.18 -13.59 -15.06
CA LEU A 244 7.99 -12.86 -15.52
C LEU A 244 6.68 -13.64 -15.36
N SER A 245 6.71 -14.92 -14.97
CA SER A 245 5.47 -15.64 -14.63
C SER A 245 4.97 -15.28 -13.23
N ARG A 246 5.82 -14.66 -12.40
CA ARG A 246 5.53 -14.37 -11.00
C ARG A 246 5.44 -12.89 -10.73
N PHE A 247 4.48 -12.54 -9.89
CA PHE A 247 4.16 -11.16 -9.54
C PHE A 247 4.17 -11.00 -8.03
N ILE A 248 4.88 -9.99 -7.52
CA ILE A 248 4.76 -9.57 -6.13
C ILE A 248 3.60 -8.60 -6.05
N VAL A 249 2.65 -8.92 -5.20
CA VAL A 249 1.48 -8.10 -4.92
C VAL A 249 1.58 -7.58 -3.50
N LYS A 250 1.31 -6.28 -3.37
CA LYS A 250 1.36 -5.54 -2.13
C LYS A 250 0.01 -4.87 -1.89
N CYS A 251 -0.56 -5.11 -0.72
CA CYS A 251 -1.70 -4.37 -0.19
C CYS A 251 -1.22 -3.52 0.99
N THR A 252 -1.26 -2.19 0.83
CA THR A 252 -1.01 -1.26 1.94
C THR A 252 -2.34 -0.74 2.46
N GLU A 253 -2.59 -0.90 3.75
CA GLU A 253 -3.79 -0.32 4.37
C GLU A 253 -3.74 1.21 4.33
N ILE A 254 -4.81 1.81 3.82
CA ILE A 254 -4.96 3.26 3.65
C ILE A 254 -6.31 3.75 4.20
N THR A 255 -6.96 2.99 5.09
CA THR A 255 -8.30 3.30 5.62
C THR A 255 -8.39 4.73 6.15
N GLU A 256 -7.54 5.09 7.12
CA GLU A 256 -7.53 6.45 7.71
C GLU A 256 -7.22 7.53 6.67
N LEU A 257 -6.28 7.26 5.75
CA LEU A 257 -5.92 8.22 4.69
C LEU A 257 -7.06 8.43 3.69
N ASP A 258 -7.75 7.36 3.31
CA ASP A 258 -8.89 7.41 2.41
C ASP A 258 -10.08 8.11 3.07
N GLU A 259 -10.33 7.88 4.36
CA GLU A 259 -11.34 8.61 5.14
C GLU A 259 -11.04 10.12 5.21
N ILE A 260 -9.79 10.49 5.51
CA ILE A 260 -9.36 11.90 5.51
C ILE A 260 -9.55 12.51 4.12
N TYR A 261 -9.14 11.80 3.07
CA TYR A 261 -9.28 12.27 1.70
C TYR A 261 -10.75 12.44 1.31
N GLN A 262 -11.62 11.50 1.67
CA GLN A 262 -13.06 11.59 1.44
C GLN A 262 -13.69 12.74 2.21
N GLU A 263 -13.29 12.98 3.46
CA GLU A 263 -13.77 14.11 4.24
C GLU A 263 -13.28 15.44 3.65
N GLN A 264 -12.04 15.51 3.18
CA GLN A 264 -11.54 16.68 2.45
C GLN A 264 -12.31 16.91 1.15
N GLU A 265 -12.58 15.86 0.37
CA GLU A 265 -13.44 15.97 -0.81
C GLU A 265 -14.84 16.46 -0.44
N ARG A 266 -15.42 15.96 0.66
CA ARG A 266 -16.74 16.38 1.16
C ARG A 266 -16.76 17.84 1.56
N LEU A 267 -15.75 18.32 2.27
CA LEU A 267 -15.59 19.74 2.62
C LEU A 267 -15.37 20.60 1.37
N ALA A 268 -14.66 20.07 0.38
CA ALA A 268 -14.44 20.71 -0.92
C ALA A 268 -15.65 20.64 -1.88
N MET A 269 -16.80 20.09 -1.46
CA MET A 269 -18.05 20.04 -2.26
C MET A 269 -19.04 21.16 -1.92
N ILE A 270 -18.76 21.95 -0.88
CA ILE A 270 -19.59 23.06 -0.42
C ILE A 270 -18.91 24.39 -0.78
N ASP A 271 -19.70 25.38 -1.19
CA ASP A 271 -19.23 26.75 -1.38
C ASP A 271 -19.06 27.43 -0.01
N SER A 272 -17.84 27.87 0.30
CA SER A 272 -17.47 28.39 1.63
C SER A 272 -18.15 29.69 2.04
N LEU A 273 -18.76 30.41 1.09
CA LEU A 273 -19.51 31.64 1.40
C LEU A 273 -20.98 31.32 1.63
N THR A 274 -21.59 30.52 0.75
CA THR A 274 -23.05 30.33 0.70
C THR A 274 -23.54 29.04 1.35
N GLU A 275 -22.64 28.12 1.73
CA GLU A 275 -22.96 26.85 2.41
C GLU A 275 -23.97 25.96 1.63
N ILE A 276 -23.95 26.08 0.31
CA ILE A 276 -24.64 25.21 -0.65
C ILE A 276 -23.62 24.42 -1.48
N TYR A 277 -24.08 23.48 -2.31
CA TYR A 277 -23.18 22.76 -3.20
C TYR A 277 -22.41 23.71 -4.11
N ASN A 278 -21.15 23.40 -4.37
CA ASN A 278 -20.36 24.12 -5.35
C ASN A 278 -20.43 23.46 -6.73
N ARG A 279 -19.77 24.09 -7.71
CA ARG A 279 -19.67 23.60 -9.09
C ARG A 279 -19.19 22.15 -9.20
N LEU A 280 -18.18 21.75 -8.41
CA LEU A 280 -17.63 20.39 -8.46
C LEU A 280 -18.69 19.36 -8.03
N LYS A 281 -19.38 19.62 -6.92
CA LYS A 281 -20.45 18.73 -6.45
C LYS A 281 -21.60 18.65 -7.44
N PHE A 282 -22.00 19.79 -8.01
CA PHE A 282 -23.05 19.83 -9.02
C PHE A 282 -22.71 18.96 -10.24
N GLN A 283 -21.48 19.06 -10.76
CA GLN A 283 -21.05 18.24 -11.90
C GLN A 283 -21.10 16.74 -11.60
N LYS A 284 -20.63 16.32 -10.41
CA LYS A 284 -20.72 14.91 -9.97
C LYS A 284 -22.17 14.41 -9.89
N ILE A 285 -23.09 15.25 -9.39
CA ILE A 285 -24.52 14.88 -9.31
C ILE A 285 -25.15 14.84 -10.71
N LEU A 286 -24.87 15.82 -11.56
CA LEU A 286 -25.34 15.85 -12.93
C LEU A 286 -24.91 14.61 -13.71
N GLU A 287 -23.68 14.16 -13.53
CA GLU A 287 -23.17 12.92 -14.14
C GLU A 287 -24.00 11.69 -13.73
N ALA A 288 -24.23 11.50 -12.44
CA ALA A 288 -25.03 10.38 -11.94
C ALA A 288 -26.50 10.44 -12.40
N GLU A 289 -27.12 11.62 -12.32
CA GLU A 289 -28.52 11.82 -12.75
C GLU A 289 -28.69 11.71 -14.26
N TRP A 290 -27.66 12.09 -15.04
CA TRP A 290 -27.65 11.92 -16.48
C TRP A 290 -27.75 10.45 -16.88
N ASP A 291 -26.93 9.59 -16.26
CA ASP A 291 -26.94 8.15 -16.52
C ASP A 291 -28.25 7.50 -16.08
N ASN A 292 -28.86 7.97 -14.98
CA ASN A 292 -30.18 7.54 -14.55
C ASN A 292 -31.27 7.95 -15.56
N ALA A 293 -31.29 9.21 -15.97
CA ALA A 293 -32.24 9.74 -16.93
C ALA A 293 -32.17 9.02 -18.28
N MET A 294 -30.95 8.72 -18.75
CA MET A 294 -30.72 7.94 -19.96
C MET A 294 -31.26 6.51 -19.87
N ARG A 295 -31.08 5.84 -18.73
CA ARG A 295 -31.55 4.46 -18.50
C ARG A 295 -33.06 4.38 -18.35
N ASN A 296 -33.66 5.32 -17.63
CA ASN A 296 -35.09 5.30 -17.31
C ASN A 296 -35.95 6.10 -18.31
N ASN A 297 -35.31 6.75 -19.29
CA ASN A 297 -35.95 7.66 -20.24
C ASN A 297 -36.74 8.78 -19.52
N GLU A 298 -36.13 9.32 -18.46
CA GLU A 298 -36.66 10.44 -17.68
C GLU A 298 -36.16 11.78 -18.24
N ASN A 299 -36.97 12.82 -18.06
CA ASN A 299 -36.61 14.17 -18.51
C ASN A 299 -35.95 14.95 -17.37
N ILE A 300 -34.83 15.60 -17.69
CA ILE A 300 -34.13 16.51 -16.78
C ILE A 300 -34.04 17.90 -17.41
N ALA A 301 -33.99 18.94 -16.58
CA ALA A 301 -33.78 20.32 -16.99
C ALA A 301 -32.68 20.98 -16.16
N LEU A 302 -31.93 21.86 -16.81
CA LEU A 302 -30.98 22.76 -16.17
C LEU A 302 -31.55 24.17 -16.14
N ILE A 303 -31.46 24.81 -14.98
CA ILE A 303 -31.77 26.21 -14.78
C ILE A 303 -30.48 26.88 -14.31
N LEU A 304 -29.88 27.69 -15.17
CA LEU A 304 -28.73 28.53 -14.80
C LEU A 304 -29.23 29.96 -14.59
N PHE A 305 -28.79 30.63 -13.54
CA PHE A 305 -29.17 32.01 -13.29
C PHE A 305 -28.03 32.84 -12.71
N ASP A 306 -28.13 34.14 -12.90
CA ASP A 306 -27.12 35.11 -12.52
C ASP A 306 -27.78 36.38 -12.00
N ILE A 307 -27.19 36.97 -10.96
CA ILE A 307 -27.68 38.20 -10.34
C ILE A 307 -27.40 39.41 -11.23
N ASP A 308 -28.47 40.11 -11.60
CA ASP A 308 -28.40 41.24 -12.50
C ASP A 308 -27.60 42.41 -11.89
N ASN A 309 -26.58 42.85 -12.62
CA ASN A 309 -25.75 44.00 -12.24
C ASN A 309 -25.04 43.82 -10.88
N PHE A 310 -24.69 42.60 -10.49
CA PHE A 310 -24.03 42.34 -9.20
C PHE A 310 -22.74 43.15 -8.99
N LYS A 311 -21.96 43.39 -10.04
CA LYS A 311 -20.82 44.31 -9.98
C LYS A 311 -21.21 45.72 -9.50
N ALA A 312 -22.33 46.27 -9.99
CA ALA A 312 -22.80 47.59 -9.55
C ALA A 312 -23.26 47.59 -8.08
N VAL A 313 -23.78 46.45 -7.59
CA VAL A 313 -24.08 46.26 -6.17
C VAL A 313 -22.79 46.34 -5.35
N ASN A 314 -21.74 45.59 -5.73
CA ASN A 314 -20.44 45.65 -5.06
C ASN A 314 -19.82 47.05 -5.10
N ASP A 315 -19.89 47.72 -6.25
CA ASP A 315 -19.33 49.07 -6.42
C ASP A 315 -20.09 50.13 -5.59
N THR A 316 -21.39 49.91 -5.33
CA THR A 316 -22.25 50.86 -4.59
C THR A 316 -22.24 50.62 -3.08
N TYR A 317 -22.30 49.36 -2.67
CA TYR A 317 -22.50 48.97 -1.27
C TYR A 317 -21.25 48.35 -0.63
N GLY A 318 -20.24 47.98 -1.42
CA GLY A 318 -19.04 47.28 -0.96
C GLY A 318 -19.19 45.76 -1.01
N HIS A 319 -18.05 45.06 -1.06
CA HIS A 319 -18.01 43.60 -1.19
C HIS A 319 -18.68 42.88 -0.02
N ASP A 320 -18.55 43.38 1.22
CA ASP A 320 -19.17 42.75 2.39
C ASP A 320 -20.71 42.65 2.26
N PHE A 321 -21.35 43.68 1.68
CA PHE A 321 -22.78 43.68 1.41
C PHE A 321 -23.16 42.81 0.21
N GLY A 322 -22.28 42.71 -0.80
CA GLY A 322 -22.44 41.76 -1.89
C GLY A 322 -22.40 40.31 -1.40
N ASP A 323 -21.44 39.98 -0.55
CA ASP A 323 -21.28 38.66 0.06
C ASP A 323 -22.50 38.32 0.93
N LEU A 324 -22.99 39.27 1.73
CA LEU A 324 -24.23 39.10 2.48
C LEU A 324 -25.44 38.85 1.56
N ALA A 325 -25.52 39.54 0.43
CA ALA A 325 -26.59 39.31 -0.55
C ALA A 325 -26.56 37.89 -1.13
N LEU A 326 -25.37 37.36 -1.41
CA LEU A 326 -25.18 35.99 -1.91
C LEU A 326 -25.60 34.97 -0.86
N ILE A 327 -25.24 35.17 0.42
CA ILE A 327 -25.66 34.33 1.54
C ILE A 327 -27.19 34.33 1.65
N GLU A 328 -27.80 35.51 1.73
CA GLU A 328 -29.24 35.64 1.87
C GLU A 328 -30.03 35.08 0.68
N LEU A 329 -29.47 35.17 -0.52
CA LEU A 329 -30.04 34.56 -1.72
C LEU A 329 -29.94 33.04 -1.63
N ALA A 330 -28.77 32.49 -1.28
CA ALA A 330 -28.59 31.05 -1.15
C ALA A 330 -29.54 30.45 -0.11
N GLU A 331 -29.72 31.10 1.04
CA GLU A 331 -30.68 30.69 2.07
C GLU A 331 -32.13 30.75 1.56
N LEU A 332 -32.50 31.83 0.86
CA LEU A 332 -33.82 31.95 0.24
C LEU A 332 -34.05 30.77 -0.71
N MET A 333 -33.11 30.53 -1.63
CA MET A 333 -33.23 29.50 -2.65
C MET A 333 -33.27 28.11 -2.04
N LYS A 334 -32.44 27.82 -1.04
CA LYS A 334 -32.46 26.55 -0.30
C LYS A 334 -33.81 26.28 0.38
N SER A 335 -34.54 27.33 0.78
CA SER A 335 -35.90 27.20 1.36
C SER A 335 -37.01 27.03 0.32
N LYS A 336 -36.76 27.34 -0.96
CA LYS A 336 -37.75 27.36 -2.05
C LYS A 336 -37.55 26.24 -3.07
N VAL A 337 -36.31 25.79 -3.26
CA VAL A 337 -36.00 24.64 -4.11
C VAL A 337 -36.40 23.37 -3.35
N GLU A 338 -37.23 22.54 -3.99
CA GLU A 338 -37.67 21.28 -3.42
C GLU A 338 -36.49 20.32 -3.19
N GLN A 339 -36.56 19.47 -2.16
CA GLN A 339 -35.46 18.57 -1.77
C GLN A 339 -35.02 17.60 -2.88
N GLN A 340 -35.91 17.29 -3.83
CA GLN A 340 -35.64 16.43 -4.98
C GLN A 340 -34.80 17.11 -6.07
N HIS A 341 -34.66 18.44 -6.02
CA HIS A 341 -33.86 19.21 -6.97
C HIS A 341 -32.51 19.56 -6.36
N VAL A 342 -31.51 19.75 -7.22
CA VAL A 342 -30.14 20.02 -6.79
C VAL A 342 -29.84 21.48 -7.05
N PHE A 343 -29.47 22.23 -6.01
CA PHE A 343 -29.10 23.65 -6.10
C PHE A 343 -27.62 23.83 -5.73
N ALA A 344 -26.90 24.60 -6.55
CA ALA A 344 -25.48 24.85 -6.37
C ALA A 344 -25.06 26.26 -6.82
N ARG A 345 -23.95 26.74 -6.28
CA ARG A 345 -23.24 27.93 -6.79
C ARG A 345 -22.29 27.53 -7.92
N TRP A 346 -22.49 28.11 -9.09
CA TRP A 346 -21.70 27.81 -10.29
C TRP A 346 -20.37 28.58 -10.31
N GLY A 347 -20.39 29.84 -9.86
CA GLY A 347 -19.21 30.67 -9.68
C GLY A 347 -19.57 32.16 -9.57
N GLY A 348 -18.87 32.93 -8.74
CA GLY A 348 -19.17 34.35 -8.55
C GLY A 348 -20.63 34.57 -8.13
N GLU A 349 -21.40 35.29 -8.94
CA GLU A 349 -22.83 35.55 -8.78
C GLU A 349 -23.75 34.58 -9.55
N GLU A 350 -23.19 33.53 -10.13
CA GLU A 350 -23.91 32.52 -10.92
C GLU A 350 -24.27 31.29 -10.07
N PHE A 351 -25.48 30.79 -10.30
CA PHE A 351 -26.05 29.65 -9.60
C PHE A 351 -26.75 28.71 -10.59
N ILE A 352 -26.83 27.44 -10.24
CA ILE A 352 -27.39 26.41 -11.10
C ILE A 352 -28.32 25.47 -10.32
N ILE A 353 -29.39 25.04 -10.99
CA ILE A 353 -30.35 24.07 -10.48
C ILE A 353 -30.52 22.94 -11.50
N LEU A 354 -30.46 21.69 -11.02
CA LEU A 354 -30.87 20.51 -11.76
C LEU A 354 -32.26 20.09 -11.29
N VAL A 355 -33.19 20.05 -12.22
CA VAL A 355 -34.58 19.64 -12.01
C VAL A 355 -34.77 18.30 -12.71
N THR A 356 -35.11 17.27 -11.95
CA THR A 356 -35.34 15.91 -12.43
C THR A 356 -36.84 15.66 -12.64
N ASN A 357 -37.16 14.67 -13.48
CA ASN A 357 -38.54 14.24 -13.78
C ASN A 357 -39.48 15.41 -14.14
N THR A 358 -39.06 16.26 -15.08
CA THR A 358 -39.76 17.52 -15.38
C THR A 358 -39.98 17.75 -16.87
N VAL A 359 -41.00 18.54 -17.22
CA VAL A 359 -41.24 19.04 -18.59
C VAL A 359 -40.96 20.54 -18.70
N GLU A 360 -40.87 21.06 -19.93
CA GLU A 360 -40.45 22.46 -20.19
C GLU A 360 -41.26 23.48 -19.38
N LYS A 361 -42.58 23.28 -19.35
CA LYS A 361 -43.50 24.16 -18.65
C LYS A 361 -43.26 24.18 -17.14
N GLU A 362 -42.94 23.05 -16.54
CA GLU A 362 -42.69 22.92 -15.10
C GLU A 362 -41.34 23.53 -14.73
N ALA A 363 -40.29 23.21 -15.49
CA ALA A 363 -38.97 23.82 -15.31
C ALA A 363 -39.03 25.36 -15.42
N PHE A 364 -39.79 25.88 -16.39
CA PHE A 364 -40.04 27.32 -16.51
C PHE A 364 -40.79 27.87 -15.28
N GLN A 365 -41.82 27.19 -14.79
CA GLN A 365 -42.57 27.62 -13.62
C GLN A 365 -41.71 27.66 -12.35
N VAL A 366 -40.83 26.68 -12.17
CA VAL A 366 -39.83 26.67 -11.08
C VAL A 366 -38.93 27.89 -11.20
N ALA A 367 -38.33 28.12 -12.37
CA ALA A 367 -37.46 29.28 -12.60
C ALA A 367 -38.18 30.62 -12.35
N GLU A 368 -39.41 30.78 -12.86
CA GLU A 368 -40.17 32.02 -12.73
C GLU A 368 -40.62 32.29 -11.29
N SER A 369 -40.98 31.23 -10.56
CA SER A 369 -41.28 31.35 -9.13
C SER A 369 -40.04 31.80 -8.35
N LEU A 370 -38.87 31.24 -8.63
CA LEU A 370 -37.62 31.61 -7.98
C LEU A 370 -37.20 33.05 -8.31
N ARG A 371 -37.31 33.45 -9.57
CA ARG A 371 -37.10 34.84 -10.01
C ARG A 371 -38.00 35.81 -9.24
N PHE A 372 -39.28 35.49 -9.10
CA PHE A 372 -40.23 36.31 -8.36
C PHE A 372 -39.87 36.41 -6.87
N PHE A 373 -39.43 35.32 -6.24
CA PHE A 373 -38.98 35.36 -4.85
C PHE A 373 -37.74 36.24 -4.66
N ILE A 374 -36.80 36.22 -5.60
CA ILE A 374 -35.62 37.10 -5.56
C ILE A 374 -36.05 38.57 -5.70
N GLU A 375 -36.87 38.89 -6.70
CA GLU A 375 -37.31 40.27 -6.94
C GLU A 375 -38.09 40.87 -5.76
N THR A 376 -38.86 40.05 -5.04
CA THR A 376 -39.73 40.50 -3.95
C THR A 376 -39.07 40.46 -2.57
N LYS A 377 -37.93 39.77 -2.43
CA LYS A 377 -37.17 39.74 -1.19
C LYS A 377 -36.53 41.10 -0.89
N GLN A 378 -36.65 41.54 0.35
CA GLN A 378 -35.85 42.64 0.87
C GLN A 378 -34.50 42.09 1.34
N PHE A 379 -33.43 42.49 0.67
CA PHE A 379 -32.06 42.09 1.03
C PHE A 379 -31.47 43.10 2.01
N SER A 380 -30.69 42.64 2.98
CA SER A 380 -30.10 43.52 3.99
C SER A 380 -29.15 44.53 3.36
N GLY A 381 -29.48 45.81 3.47
CA GLY A 381 -28.64 46.91 2.97
C GLY A 381 -28.70 47.15 1.46
N ILE A 382 -29.44 46.34 0.70
CA ILE A 382 -29.58 46.47 -0.77
C ILE A 382 -31.03 46.76 -1.13
N SER A 383 -31.24 47.83 -1.90
CA SER A 383 -32.57 48.35 -2.20
C SER A 383 -33.41 47.43 -3.10
N LYS A 384 -32.82 46.83 -4.13
CA LYS A 384 -33.47 45.86 -5.02
C LYS A 384 -32.41 44.97 -5.67
N LEU A 385 -32.71 43.68 -5.73
CA LEU A 385 -31.89 42.69 -6.42
C LEU A 385 -32.79 41.88 -7.36
N THR A 386 -32.33 41.64 -8.58
CA THR A 386 -33.04 40.81 -9.57
C THR A 386 -32.06 39.80 -10.16
N ALA A 387 -32.59 38.75 -10.78
CA ALA A 387 -31.76 37.76 -11.45
C ALA A 387 -32.40 37.36 -12.80
N SER A 388 -31.54 37.03 -13.75
CA SER A 388 -31.92 36.50 -15.05
C SER A 388 -31.70 34.99 -15.06
N PHE A 389 -32.60 34.25 -15.70
CA PHE A 389 -32.61 32.78 -15.70
C PHE A 389 -32.62 32.23 -17.13
N GLY A 390 -31.76 31.25 -17.39
CA GLY A 390 -31.73 30.42 -18.58
C GLY A 390 -32.16 28.99 -18.26
N VAL A 391 -33.18 28.49 -18.94
CA VAL A 391 -33.69 27.13 -18.78
C VAL A 391 -33.39 26.32 -20.03
N ALA A 392 -32.83 25.13 -19.88
CA ALA A 392 -32.64 24.19 -20.97
C ALA A 392 -33.09 22.79 -20.56
N LEU A 393 -33.76 22.10 -21.48
CA LEU A 393 -34.21 20.73 -21.27
C LEU A 393 -33.31 19.75 -21.99
N TYR A 394 -33.12 18.61 -21.33
CA TYR A 394 -32.55 17.46 -21.98
C TYR A 394 -33.44 17.02 -23.15
N GLU A 395 -32.80 16.78 -24.28
CA GLU A 395 -33.40 16.20 -25.47
C GLU A 395 -32.56 14.99 -25.88
N LYS A 396 -33.21 13.93 -26.34
CA LYS A 396 -32.50 12.71 -26.73
C LYS A 396 -31.43 13.00 -27.80
N GLY A 397 -30.21 12.54 -27.53
CA GLY A 397 -29.08 12.64 -28.45
C GLY A 397 -28.19 13.87 -28.29
N ILE A 398 -28.37 14.64 -27.21
CA ILE A 398 -27.46 15.74 -26.85
C ILE A 398 -26.49 15.28 -25.77
N THR A 399 -25.34 15.94 -25.62
CA THR A 399 -24.40 15.69 -24.49
C THR A 399 -24.69 16.58 -23.28
N ARG A 400 -24.06 16.28 -22.13
CA ARG A 400 -24.15 17.11 -20.92
C ARG A 400 -23.63 18.53 -21.17
N GLU A 401 -22.54 18.63 -21.91
CA GLU A 401 -21.88 19.88 -22.28
C GLU A 401 -22.80 20.71 -23.19
N GLU A 402 -23.50 20.07 -24.12
CA GLU A 402 -24.50 20.74 -24.95
C GLU A 402 -25.70 21.22 -24.12
N LEU A 403 -26.15 20.46 -23.12
CA LEU A 403 -27.24 20.90 -22.24
C LEU A 403 -26.83 22.15 -21.42
N MET A 404 -25.63 22.15 -20.86
CA MET A 404 -25.05 23.31 -20.18
C MET A 404 -24.97 24.53 -21.11
N GLN A 405 -24.44 24.33 -22.34
CA GLN A 405 -24.32 25.40 -23.32
C GLN A 405 -25.69 25.98 -23.71
N ARG A 406 -26.74 25.15 -23.81
CA ARG A 406 -28.11 25.61 -24.06
C ARG A 406 -28.64 26.48 -22.93
N ALA A 407 -28.36 26.12 -21.67
CA ALA A 407 -28.75 26.91 -20.51
C ALA A 407 -28.03 28.28 -20.51
N ASP A 408 -26.73 28.31 -20.81
CA ASP A 408 -25.94 29.54 -20.98
C ASP A 408 -26.53 30.45 -22.07
N ILE A 409 -26.87 29.89 -23.23
CA ILE A 409 -27.48 30.65 -24.34
C ILE A 409 -28.81 31.26 -23.90
N ALA A 410 -29.64 30.50 -23.20
CA ALA A 410 -30.92 31.00 -22.69
C ALA A 410 -30.73 32.11 -21.65
N LEU A 411 -29.74 31.98 -20.75
CA LEU A 411 -29.41 33.00 -19.76
C LEU A 411 -28.90 34.29 -20.42
N TYR A 412 -28.05 34.14 -21.43
CA TYR A 412 -27.57 35.27 -22.23
C TYR A 412 -28.72 36.03 -22.88
N GLU A 413 -29.69 35.32 -23.48
CA GLU A 413 -30.88 35.94 -24.06
C GLU A 413 -31.74 36.64 -23.00
N ALA A 414 -31.91 36.07 -21.80
CA ALA A 414 -32.59 36.75 -20.70
C ALA A 414 -31.91 38.07 -20.30
N LYS A 415 -30.57 38.08 -20.22
CA LYS A 415 -29.81 39.30 -19.91
C LYS A 415 -29.91 40.35 -21.03
N LYS A 416 -29.90 39.91 -22.29
CA LYS A 416 -29.99 40.78 -23.47
C LYS A 416 -31.38 41.39 -23.63
N ASN A 417 -32.44 40.66 -23.30
CA ASN A 417 -33.83 41.08 -23.46
C ASN A 417 -34.35 41.95 -22.31
N GLY A 418 -33.47 42.57 -21.51
CA GLY A 418 -33.87 43.52 -20.45
C GLY A 418 -33.72 43.02 -19.02
N LYS A 419 -33.13 41.83 -18.80
CA LYS A 419 -32.86 41.24 -17.47
C LYS A 419 -34.13 40.92 -16.68
N ASN A 420 -33.99 40.44 -15.43
CA ASN A 420 -35.09 40.08 -14.55
C ASN A 420 -36.18 39.24 -15.23
N GLN A 421 -35.77 38.20 -15.96
CA GLN A 421 -36.69 37.32 -16.68
C GLN A 421 -36.14 35.91 -16.84
N VAL A 422 -37.03 34.99 -17.17
CA VAL A 422 -36.71 33.62 -17.53
C VAL A 422 -36.78 33.46 -19.04
N CYS A 423 -35.73 32.92 -19.64
CA CYS A 423 -35.72 32.49 -21.04
C CYS A 423 -35.52 30.97 -21.10
N VAL A 424 -36.30 30.31 -21.96
CA VAL A 424 -36.15 28.88 -22.24
C VAL A 424 -35.41 28.73 -23.56
N TYR A 425 -34.37 27.89 -23.59
CA TYR A 425 -33.69 27.54 -24.82
C TYR A 425 -34.69 26.89 -25.78
N ARG A 426 -34.83 27.47 -26.96
CA ARG A 426 -35.59 26.88 -28.06
C ARG A 426 -34.67 26.70 -29.24
N LYS A 427 -34.61 25.47 -29.75
CA LYS A 427 -33.94 25.19 -31.01
C LYS A 427 -34.62 26.00 -32.11
N GLU A 428 -33.89 26.86 -32.80
CA GLU A 428 -34.41 27.52 -33.99
C GLU A 428 -34.88 26.45 -34.98
N LYS A 429 -36.16 26.48 -35.33
CA LYS A 429 -36.67 25.69 -36.45
C LYS A 429 -36.05 26.26 -37.73
N LYS A 430 -35.02 25.60 -38.25
CA LYS A 430 -34.59 25.79 -39.63
C LYS A 430 -35.64 25.30 -40.61
#